data_AF-A0A3B9HR48-F1
#
_entry.id   AF-A0A3B9HR48-F1
#
_cell.length_a   1.000
_cell.length_b   1.000
_cell.length_c   1.000
_cell.angle_alpha   90.00
_cell.angle_beta   90.00
_cell.angle_gamma   90.00
#
_symmetry.space_group_name_H-M   'P 1'
#
loop_
_entity.id
_entity.type
_entity.pdbx_description
1 polymer ?
#
loop_
_entity_poly.entity_id
_entity_poly.type
_entity_poly.pdbx_seq_one_letter_code
_entity_poly.pdbx_strand_id
1 'polypeptide(L)' 'MVACGTAYYASCVGKYLIESLVRIPVECDLASEFRYRSPLVDANTLVIAISQSGET' A
#
# COMPACT_ATOMS: atom_id res chain seq x y z
N MET A 1 -1.41 -1.01 0.45
CA MET A 1 -0.09 -0.94 -0.21
C MET A 1 0.84 -0.12 0.66
N VAL A 2 2.02 -0.66 0.96
CA VAL A 2 3.01 -0.04 1.87
C VAL A 2 4.30 0.18 1.10
N ALA A 3 4.78 1.42 1.06
CA ALA A 3 5.93 1.78 0.23
C ALA A 3 6.61 3.09 0.70
N CYS A 4 7.77 3.40 0.11
CA CYS A 4 8.54 4.62 0.35
C CYS A 4 8.76 5.41 -0.95
N GLY A 5 8.83 6.74 -0.85
CA GLY A 5 9.24 7.62 -1.94
C GLY A 5 8.46 7.39 -3.24
N THR A 6 9.17 7.21 -4.36
CA THR A 6 8.57 6.97 -5.68
C THR A 6 7.61 5.78 -5.70
N ALA A 7 7.92 4.70 -4.96
CA ALA A 7 7.06 3.53 -4.89
C ALA A 7 5.73 3.82 -4.15
N TYR A 8 5.73 4.75 -3.20
CA TYR A 8 4.49 5.24 -2.56
C TYR A 8 3.62 6.01 -3.57
N TYR A 9 4.19 6.90 -4.37
CA TYR A 9 3.43 7.60 -5.40
C TYR A 9 2.88 6.65 -6.48
N ALA A 10 3.66 5.62 -6.87
CA ALA A 10 3.18 4.56 -7.75
C ALA A 10 2.01 3.79 -7.11
N SER A 11 2.07 3.52 -5.81
CA SER A 11 0.95 2.92 -5.05
C SER A 11 -0.31 3.79 -5.15
N CYS A 12 -0.21 5.11 -4.96
CA CYS A 12 -1.35 6.02 -5.09
C CYS A 12 -2.03 5.93 -6.46
N VAL A 13 -1.27 5.80 -7.55
CA VAL A 13 -1.83 5.57 -8.90
C VAL A 13 -2.45 4.17 -9.00
N GLY A 14 -1.74 3.14 -8.51
CA GLY A 14 -2.21 1.76 -8.49
C GLY A 14 -3.53 1.57 -7.74
N LYS A 15 -3.76 2.34 -6.67
CA LYS A 15 -5.03 2.35 -5.91
C LYS A 15 -6.20 2.64 -6.83
N TYR A 16 -6.14 3.74 -7.60
CA TYR A 16 -7.23 4.09 -8.52
C TYR A 16 -7.49 2.99 -9.55
N LEU A 17 -6.43 2.38 -10.06
CA LEU A 17 -6.55 1.28 -11.03
C LEU A 17 -7.25 0.07 -10.40
N ILE A 18 -6.76 -0.43 -9.27
CA ILE A 18 -7.32 -1.61 -8.59
C ILE A 18 -8.78 -1.35 -8.19
N GLU A 19 -9.06 -0.21 -7.54
CA GLU A 19 -10.42 0.13 -7.12
C GLU A 19 -11.38 0.25 -8.31
N SER A 20 -10.92 0.79 -9.45
CA SER A 20 -11.75 0.92 -10.65
C SER A 20 -12.05 -0.43 -11.32
N LEU A 21 -11.11 -1.38 -11.28
CA LEU A 21 -11.22 -2.67 -11.96
C LEU A 21 -12.00 -3.70 -11.15
N VAL A 22 -11.70 -3.83 -9.86
CA VAL A 22 -12.21 -4.94 -9.03
C VAL A 22 -13.09 -4.51 -7.87
N ARG A 23 -13.25 -3.19 -7.63
CA ARG A 23 -14.11 -2.63 -6.58
C ARG A 23 -13.77 -3.08 -5.15
N ILE A 24 -12.51 -3.45 -4.91
CA ILE A 24 -12.00 -3.76 -3.57
C ILE A 24 -11.36 -2.47 -3.00
N PRO A 25 -11.66 -2.08 -1.75
CA PRO A 25 -11.02 -0.92 -1.12
C PRO A 25 -9.51 -1.07 -1.03
N VAL A 26 -8.77 -0.01 -1.37
CA VAL A 26 -7.30 0.00 -1.30
C VAL A 26 -6.81 1.22 -0.55
N GLU A 27 -5.91 1.01 0.40
CA GLU A 27 -5.20 2.09 1.09
C GLU A 27 -3.71 2.11 0.70
N CYS A 28 -3.11 3.30 0.68
CA CYS A 28 -1.69 3.50 0.48
C CYS A 28 -1.11 4.15 1.73
N ASP A 29 -0.09 3.54 2.32
CA ASP A 29 0.61 4.07 3.49
C ASP A 29 2.10 4.25 3.22
N LEU A 30 2.66 5.32 3.76
CA LEU A 30 4.11 5.45 3.89
C LEU A 30 4.61 4.38 4.86
N ALA A 31 5.62 3.62 4.44
CA ALA A 31 6.12 2.51 5.25
C ALA A 31 6.66 2.95 6.62
N SER A 32 7.25 4.15 6.71
CA SER A 32 7.69 4.73 7.97
C SER A 32 6.55 4.89 8.97
N GLU A 33 5.39 5.37 8.52
CA GLU A 33 4.22 5.61 9.37
C GLU A 33 3.46 4.32 9.67
N PHE A 34 3.30 3.45 8.66
CA PHE A 34 2.64 2.16 8.80
C PHE A 34 3.29 1.31 9.90
N ARG A 35 4.63 1.35 9.98
CA ARG A 35 5.41 0.59 10.96
C ARG A 35 5.12 0.94 12.41
N TYR A 36 4.82 2.21 12.69
CA TYR A 36 4.69 2.71 14.07
C TYR A 36 3.25 3.01 14.49
N ARG A 37 2.28 2.94 13.57
CA ARG A 37 0.86 3.10 13.87
C ARG A 37 0.19 1.76 14.20
N SER A 38 -1.07 1.80 14.65
CA SER A 38 -1.94 0.62 14.79
C SER A 38 -2.97 0.61 13.66
N PRO A 39 -2.64 0.09 12.46
CA PRO A 39 -3.57 0.07 11.34
C PRO A 39 -4.71 -0.92 11.59
N LEU A 40 -5.89 -0.64 11.02
CA LEU A 40 -7.05 -1.53 11.06
C LEU A 40 -6.86 -2.65 10.03
N VAL A 41 -6.03 -3.64 10.37
CA VAL A 41 -5.78 -4.84 9.56
C VAL A 41 -6.41 -6.07 10.22
N ASP A 42 -7.04 -6.92 9.42
CA ASP A 42 -7.68 -8.16 9.85
C ASP A 42 -7.26 -9.35 8.96
N ALA A 43 -7.88 -10.52 9.18
CA ALA A 43 -7.58 -11.73 8.42
C ALA A 43 -7.97 -11.66 6.93
N ASN A 44 -8.79 -10.69 6.52
CA ASN A 44 -9.21 -10.46 5.14
C ASN A 44 -8.38 -9.37 4.44
N THR A 45 -7.38 -8.81 5.13
CA THR A 45 -6.59 -7.70 4.60
C THR A 45 -5.32 -8.19 3.90
N LEU A 46 -5.17 -7.88 2.61
CA LEU A 46 -3.95 -8.14 1.85
C LEU A 46 -2.96 -6.97 1.98
N VAL A 47 -1.77 -7.23 2.52
CA VAL A 47 -0.66 -6.28 2.53
C VAL A 47 0.22 -6.50 1.30
N ILE A 48 0.41 -5.44 0.52
CA ILE A 48 1.30 -5.42 -0.66
C ILE A 48 2.42 -4.43 -0.37
N ALA A 49 3.65 -4.92 -0.28
CA ALA A 49 4.85 -4.08 -0.19
C ALA A 49 5.36 -3.76 -1.60
N ILE A 50 5.70 -2.49 -1.85
CA ILE A 50 6.24 -2.05 -3.16
C ILE A 50 7.62 -1.43 -2.94
N SER A 51 8.64 -2.06 -3.52
CA SER A 51 10.00 -1.57 -3.54
C SER A 51 10.66 -1.89 -4.88
N GLN A 52 11.46 -0.97 -5.39
CA GLN A 52 12.26 -1.22 -6.59
C GLN A 52 13.44 -2.16 -6.28
N SER A 53 14.10 -1.99 -5.12
CA SER A 53 15.24 -2.82 -4.72
C SER A 53 14.83 -4.11 -4.03
N GLY A 54 13.64 -4.15 -3.42
CA GLY A 54 13.20 -5.27 -2.59
C GLY A 54 13.82 -5.31 -1.20
N GLU A 55 14.65 -4.31 -0.86
CA GLU A 55 15.39 -4.22 0.42
C GLU A 55 14.90 -3.08 1.32
N THR A 56 13.91 -2.31 0.83
CA THR A 56 13.33 -1.17 1.56
C THR A 56 12.36 -1.63 2.64
#